data_AF-A0A6B9ZCK7-F1
#
_entry.id   AF-A0A6B9ZCK7-F1
#
_cell.length_a   1.000
_cell.length_b   1.000
_cell.length_c   1.000
_cell.angle_alpha   90.00
_cell.angle_beta   90.00
_cell.angle_gamma   90.00
#
_symmetry.space_group_name_H-M   'P 1'
#
loop_
_entity.id
_entity.type
_entity.pdbx_description
1 polymer ?
#
loop_
_entity_poly.entity_id
_entity_poly.type
_entity_poly.pdbx_seq_one_letter_code
_entity_poly.pdbx_strand_id
1 'polypeptide(L)'
;MRRLMLPAVLFATLFLSCKKDGQPAETSLEVHDNKAMTLIFNEDDLGEFTILSYSNTFINYFVQSNTRESFYLRQAPAYDSSGNYDTRIAKVNANTAADASILLLTSTYTYNQSGQLLTINQVSPTTGEKLSYDSLVYAGETDKVLLSAIYHSRKTGPSAFSFYSKDVVVRDNKDNVIARHMLAMAGGRETDTLSTTVYTYDDAKAMMHQPGGLYLFDLKDGITWSSVNNPVTEETYYPAGDSVVTITNVYTYDSDKYPSKIRRTRKTIYAGVEVYNQSSKYAVKYQNLD
;
A
#
# COMPACT_ATOMS: atom_id res chain seq x y z
N MET A 1 31.58 -44.08 28.96
CA MET A 1 31.49 -43.04 30.01
C MET A 1 30.71 -41.86 29.44
N ARG A 2 29.51 -41.61 29.96
CA ARG A 2 28.63 -40.48 29.62
C ARG A 2 28.91 -39.30 30.56
N ARG A 3 28.97 -38.08 30.03
CA ARG A 3 28.82 -36.78 30.72
C ARG A 3 28.15 -35.89 29.67
N LEU A 4 26.84 -35.61 29.63
CA LEU A 4 25.89 -35.09 30.62
C LEU A 4 26.41 -33.81 31.30
N MET A 5 26.11 -32.66 30.67
CA MET A 5 26.02 -31.36 31.32
C MET A 5 24.78 -30.60 30.85
N LEU A 6 23.71 -30.85 31.60
CA LEU A 6 22.63 -29.95 31.97
C LEU A 6 22.30 -30.42 33.40
N PRO A 7 22.27 -29.54 34.42
CA PRO A 7 21.09 -28.70 34.66
C PRO A 7 21.51 -27.35 35.34
N ALA A 8 20.71 -26.42 35.88
CA ALA A 8 19.29 -26.28 36.16
C ALA A 8 19.03 -24.79 36.52
N VAL A 9 17.86 -24.28 36.10
CA VAL A 9 16.89 -23.50 36.90
C VAL A 9 17.26 -22.09 37.40
N LEU A 10 16.58 -21.10 36.81
CA LEU A 10 15.73 -20.11 37.50
C LEU A 10 14.74 -19.55 36.45
N PHE A 11 13.57 -20.15 36.25
CA PHE A 11 12.32 -19.81 36.94
C PHE A 11 12.22 -18.33 37.34
N ALA A 12 11.86 -17.49 36.37
CA ALA A 12 11.19 -16.21 36.63
C ALA A 12 9.80 -16.27 35.96
N THR A 13 8.87 -16.83 36.74
CA THR A 13 7.47 -16.40 36.88
C THR A 13 6.68 -15.98 35.63
N LEU A 14 5.75 -16.88 35.31
CA LEU A 14 4.40 -16.62 34.81
C LEU A 14 3.84 -15.27 35.29
N PHE A 15 3.74 -14.30 34.38
CA PHE A 15 2.69 -13.29 34.47
C PHE A 15 1.47 -13.78 33.70
N LEU A 16 0.72 -14.66 34.34
CA LEU A 16 -0.74 -14.72 34.19
C LEU A 16 -1.31 -13.40 34.72
N SER A 17 -1.21 -12.35 33.92
CA SER A 17 -2.06 -11.18 34.07
C SER A 17 -3.39 -11.54 33.42
N CYS A 18 -4.33 -12.05 34.23
CA CYS A 18 -5.75 -11.96 33.97
C CYS A 18 -6.12 -10.49 33.69
N LYS A 19 -6.07 -10.07 32.43
CA LYS A 19 -6.95 -9.01 31.97
C LYS A 19 -8.25 -9.69 31.54
N LYS A 20 -9.14 -9.70 32.54
CA LYS A 20 -10.60 -9.62 32.45
C LYS A 20 -11.09 -9.39 31.03
N ASP A 21 -11.94 -10.30 30.58
CA ASP A 21 -12.71 -10.29 29.33
C ASP A 21 -12.95 -8.87 28.81
N GLY A 22 -12.00 -8.39 28.03
CA GLY A 22 -12.22 -7.27 27.14
C GLY A 22 -12.88 -7.90 25.94
N GLN A 23 -14.15 -7.58 25.73
CA GLN A 23 -14.82 -7.79 24.45
C GLN A 23 -13.82 -7.53 23.31
N PRO A 24 -13.82 -8.32 22.21
CA PRO A 24 -13.09 -7.91 21.02
C PRO A 24 -13.48 -6.45 20.78
N ALA A 25 -12.47 -5.59 20.59
CA ALA A 25 -12.73 -4.21 20.26
C ALA A 25 -13.71 -4.23 19.09
N GLU A 26 -14.97 -3.87 19.34
CA GLU A 26 -15.93 -3.54 18.30
C GLU A 26 -15.43 -2.24 17.70
N THR A 27 -14.37 -2.32 16.90
CA THR A 27 -14.21 -1.44 15.76
C THR A 27 -15.11 -1.97 14.68
N SER A 28 -16.43 -1.95 14.91
CA SER A 28 -17.33 -1.76 13.78
C SER A 28 -17.05 -0.34 13.31
N LEU A 29 -16.05 -0.20 12.45
CA LEU A 29 -15.90 0.94 11.57
C LEU A 29 -17.17 0.92 10.70
N GLU A 30 -18.28 1.46 11.20
CA GLU A 30 -19.36 1.90 10.33
C GLU A 30 -18.74 2.92 9.40
N VAL A 31 -18.60 2.54 8.13
CA VAL A 31 -18.17 3.47 7.09
C VAL A 31 -19.29 3.59 6.07
N HIS A 32 -20.03 4.68 6.17
CA HIS A 32 -20.99 5.10 5.16
C HIS A 32 -20.89 6.61 4.88
N ASP A 33 -19.67 7.16 4.80
CA ASP A 33 -19.48 8.54 4.34
C ASP A 33 -18.78 8.55 2.97
N ASN A 34 -19.47 9.02 1.92
CA ASN A 34 -18.82 9.37 0.66
C ASN A 34 -17.87 10.57 0.91
N LYS A 35 -16.55 10.36 0.86
CA LYS A 35 -15.55 11.40 1.21
C LYS A 35 -14.49 11.59 0.13
N ALA A 36 -14.31 12.81 -0.35
CA ALA A 36 -13.09 13.21 -1.03
C ALA A 36 -12.01 13.57 -0.01
N MET A 37 -10.79 13.06 -0.22
CA MET A 37 -9.60 13.45 0.53
C MET A 37 -8.67 14.27 -0.37
N THR A 38 -8.22 15.41 0.12
CA THR A 38 -7.20 16.22 -0.53
C THR A 38 -5.96 16.27 0.34
N LEU A 39 -4.85 15.77 -0.19
CA LEU A 39 -3.53 15.87 0.41
C LEU A 39 -2.78 17.07 -0.20
N ILE A 40 -2.51 18.07 0.62
CA ILE A 40 -1.81 19.30 0.22
C ILE A 40 -0.34 19.16 0.62
N PHE A 41 0.56 19.28 -0.37
CA PHE A 41 2.00 19.15 -0.19
C PHE A 41 2.53 20.53 0.16
N ASN A 42 3.06 20.66 1.38
CA ASN A 42 3.38 21.93 2.03
C ASN A 42 2.13 22.69 2.50
N GLU A 43 1.85 22.65 3.80
CA GLU A 43 0.74 23.41 4.41
C GLU A 43 0.81 24.92 4.11
N ASP A 44 2.03 25.44 3.91
CA ASP A 44 2.31 26.85 3.68
C ASP A 44 2.30 27.23 2.18
N ASP A 45 2.22 26.26 1.27
CA ASP A 45 2.20 26.47 -0.18
C ASP A 45 1.15 25.56 -0.86
N LEU A 46 0.02 26.16 -1.27
CA LEU A 46 -1.06 25.45 -1.95
C LEU A 46 -0.73 25.08 -3.42
N GLY A 47 0.49 25.36 -3.89
CA GLY A 47 0.91 25.10 -5.26
C GLY A 47 0.99 23.61 -5.62
N GLU A 48 1.27 22.73 -4.66
CA GLU A 48 1.40 21.28 -4.91
C GLU A 48 0.36 20.48 -4.11
N PHE A 49 -0.45 19.67 -4.80
CA PHE A 49 -1.43 18.83 -4.12
C PHE A 49 -1.72 17.53 -4.86
N THR A 50 -2.05 16.49 -4.11
CA THR A 50 -2.66 15.26 -4.61
C THR A 50 -4.09 15.22 -4.11
N ILE A 51 -5.05 15.13 -5.01
CA ILE A 51 -6.44 14.88 -4.67
C ILE A 51 -6.71 13.40 -4.86
N LEU A 52 -7.20 12.76 -3.82
CA LEU A 52 -7.75 11.43 -3.91
C LEU A 52 -9.23 11.51 -3.56
N SER A 53 -10.07 11.57 -4.58
CA SER A 53 -11.51 11.54 -4.41
C SER A 53 -11.98 10.10 -4.42
N TYR A 54 -12.65 9.65 -3.36
CA TYR A 54 -13.20 8.30 -3.33
C TYR A 54 -14.63 8.32 -2.77
N SER A 55 -15.38 7.29 -3.12
CA SER A 55 -16.68 6.96 -2.54
C SER A 55 -16.75 5.44 -2.44
N ASN A 56 -17.90 4.91 -2.03
CA ASN A 56 -18.14 3.47 -2.07
C ASN A 56 -18.19 2.92 -3.51
N THR A 57 -18.31 3.79 -4.52
CA THR A 57 -18.56 3.41 -5.92
C THR A 57 -17.51 3.91 -6.92
N PHE A 58 -16.62 4.82 -6.51
CA PHE A 58 -15.53 5.28 -7.37
C PHE A 58 -14.29 5.69 -6.59
N ILE A 59 -13.15 5.63 -7.28
CA ILE A 59 -11.88 6.18 -6.83
C ILE A 59 -11.37 6.99 -7.99
N ASN A 60 -11.05 8.26 -7.79
CA ASN A 60 -10.28 9.04 -8.75
C ASN A 60 -9.02 9.53 -8.05
N TYR A 61 -7.88 9.17 -8.61
CA TYR A 61 -6.58 9.62 -8.15
C TYR A 61 -6.10 10.73 -9.07
N PHE A 62 -5.83 11.90 -8.49
CA PHE A 62 -5.37 13.10 -9.16
C PHE A 62 -4.08 13.59 -8.54
N VAL A 63 -3.05 13.77 -9.35
CA VAL A 63 -1.82 14.46 -8.94
C VAL A 63 -1.71 15.74 -9.73
N GLN A 64 -1.61 16.87 -9.02
CA GLN A 64 -1.27 18.16 -9.60
C GLN A 64 -0.01 18.68 -8.92
N SER A 65 1.11 18.61 -9.64
CA SER A 65 2.36 19.23 -9.24
C SER A 65 2.53 20.52 -10.01
N ASN A 66 2.65 21.66 -9.32
CA ASN A 66 3.00 22.95 -9.92
C ASN A 66 4.51 23.19 -9.91
N THR A 67 5.29 22.12 -10.09
CA THR A 67 6.65 22.24 -10.59
C THR A 67 6.62 22.82 -12.01
N ARG A 68 7.71 23.42 -12.49
CA ARG A 68 7.84 24.14 -13.78
C ARG A 68 7.23 23.46 -15.02
N GLU A 69 6.95 22.17 -14.95
CA GLU A 69 6.12 21.40 -15.86
C GLU A 69 4.85 21.00 -15.10
N SER A 70 3.73 21.70 -15.30
CA SER A 70 2.46 21.34 -14.67
C SER A 70 2.04 19.96 -15.16
N PHE A 71 2.27 18.92 -14.36
CA PHE A 71 1.87 17.56 -14.70
C PHE A 71 0.51 17.26 -14.06
N TYR A 72 -0.42 16.79 -14.89
CA TYR A 72 -1.76 16.38 -14.50
C TYR A 72 -1.94 14.89 -14.82
N LEU A 73 -1.94 14.05 -13.79
CA LEU A 73 -2.29 12.63 -13.92
C LEU A 73 -3.66 12.38 -13.31
N ARG A 74 -4.53 11.74 -14.08
CA ARG A 74 -5.83 11.24 -13.67
C ARG A 74 -5.89 9.75 -13.93
N GLN A 75 -6.21 8.97 -12.90
CA GLN A 75 -6.59 7.57 -13.04
C GLN A 75 -8.09 7.41 -12.77
N ALA A 76 -8.78 6.80 -13.74
CA ALA A 76 -10.21 6.58 -13.75
C ALA A 76 -10.50 5.07 -13.87
N PRO A 77 -10.71 4.37 -12.74
CA PRO A 77 -11.16 2.98 -12.73
C PRO A 77 -12.56 2.86 -13.32
N ALA A 78 -12.80 1.78 -14.05
CA ALA A 78 -14.14 1.32 -14.39
C ALA A 78 -14.38 -0.03 -13.72
N TYR A 79 -15.52 -0.13 -13.07
CA TYR A 79 -15.93 -1.30 -12.28
C TYR A 79 -16.64 -2.31 -13.17
N ASP A 80 -16.66 -3.58 -12.74
CA ASP A 80 -17.43 -4.59 -13.45
C ASP A 80 -18.94 -4.27 -13.42
N SER A 81 -19.66 -4.71 -14.45
CA SER A 81 -21.09 -4.45 -14.61
C SER A 81 -21.97 -5.48 -13.90
N SER A 82 -21.43 -6.28 -12.98
CA SER A 82 -22.11 -7.45 -12.42
C SER A 82 -23.20 -7.12 -11.39
N GLY A 83 -23.55 -5.84 -11.23
CA GLY A 83 -24.57 -5.37 -10.29
C GLY A 83 -24.06 -5.24 -8.85
N ASN A 84 -22.85 -5.71 -8.55
CA ASN A 84 -22.11 -5.39 -7.33
C ASN A 84 -21.18 -4.21 -7.61
N TYR A 85 -21.76 -3.01 -7.63
CA TYR A 85 -21.04 -1.74 -7.88
C TYR A 85 -19.97 -1.40 -6.83
N ASP A 86 -19.74 -2.26 -5.84
CA ASP A 86 -19.06 -1.89 -4.60
C ASP A 86 -17.60 -2.34 -4.44
N THR A 87 -16.97 -3.14 -5.33
CA THR A 87 -15.55 -3.52 -5.02
C THR A 87 -14.61 -3.89 -6.17
N ARG A 88 -15.09 -4.31 -7.35
CA ARG A 88 -14.20 -4.92 -8.36
C ARG A 88 -13.90 -3.98 -9.51
N ILE A 89 -12.69 -3.42 -9.50
CA ILE A 89 -12.14 -2.67 -10.63
C ILE A 89 -11.91 -3.66 -11.77
N ALA A 90 -12.55 -3.45 -12.93
CA ALA A 90 -12.35 -4.28 -14.12
C ALA A 90 -11.19 -3.76 -14.98
N LYS A 91 -11.06 -2.42 -15.06
CA LYS A 91 -10.00 -1.73 -15.80
C LYS A 91 -9.70 -0.37 -15.22
N VAL A 92 -8.52 0.16 -15.51
CA VAL A 92 -8.16 1.55 -15.23
C VAL A 92 -7.79 2.23 -16.54
N ASN A 93 -8.37 3.40 -16.75
CA ASN A 93 -7.92 4.32 -17.79
C ASN A 93 -7.15 5.46 -17.13
N ALA A 94 -6.01 5.84 -17.69
CA ALA A 94 -5.28 7.01 -17.25
C ALA A 94 -5.00 7.92 -18.43
N ASN A 95 -4.85 9.21 -18.14
CA ASN A 95 -4.33 10.15 -19.12
C ASN A 95 -2.81 10.05 -19.21
N THR A 96 -2.23 10.77 -20.18
CA THR A 96 -0.78 10.81 -20.36
C THR A 96 -0.26 12.21 -20.05
N ALA A 97 1.04 12.33 -19.76
CA ALA A 97 1.69 13.63 -19.64
C ALA A 97 1.51 14.50 -20.91
N ALA A 98 1.44 13.86 -22.08
CA ALA A 98 1.34 14.52 -23.36
C ALA A 98 -0.08 15.06 -23.65
N ASP A 99 -1.12 14.43 -23.11
CA ASP A 99 -2.50 14.86 -23.27
C ASP A 99 -3.34 14.49 -22.04
N ALA A 100 -3.70 15.52 -21.29
CA ALA A 100 -4.51 15.44 -20.08
C ALA A 100 -6.00 15.16 -20.34
N SER A 101 -6.48 15.40 -21.57
CA SER A 101 -7.90 15.35 -21.93
C SER A 101 -8.38 13.95 -22.33
N ILE A 102 -7.45 13.06 -22.70
CA ILE A 102 -7.75 11.71 -23.18
C ILE A 102 -7.45 10.70 -22.07
N LEU A 103 -8.39 9.79 -21.81
CA LEU A 103 -8.18 8.63 -20.95
C LEU A 103 -7.94 7.39 -21.81
N LEU A 104 -6.79 6.76 -21.62
CA LEU A 104 -6.38 5.55 -22.34
C LEU A 104 -6.29 4.36 -21.37
N LEU A 105 -6.61 3.16 -21.85
CA LEU A 105 -6.53 1.95 -21.05
C LEU A 105 -5.08 1.68 -20.63
N THR A 106 -4.83 1.64 -19.32
CA THR A 106 -3.50 1.31 -18.77
C THR A 106 -3.46 -0.04 -18.09
N SER A 107 -4.58 -0.50 -17.53
CA SER A 107 -4.58 -1.73 -16.74
C SER A 107 -5.91 -2.48 -16.83
N THR A 108 -5.87 -3.81 -16.79
CA THR A 108 -7.04 -4.68 -16.63
C THR A 108 -6.84 -5.68 -15.50
N TYR A 109 -7.94 -6.12 -14.90
CA TYR A 109 -7.93 -6.90 -13.67
C TYR A 109 -8.72 -8.19 -13.87
N THR A 110 -8.21 -9.30 -13.34
CA THR A 110 -8.87 -10.61 -13.41
C THR A 110 -9.03 -11.18 -12.02
N TYR A 111 -10.23 -11.66 -11.70
CA TYR A 111 -10.58 -12.18 -10.38
C TYR A 111 -10.93 -13.68 -10.47
N ASN A 112 -10.76 -14.41 -9.36
CA ASN A 112 -11.28 -15.78 -9.24
C ASN A 112 -12.78 -15.79 -8.93
N GLN A 113 -13.36 -16.98 -8.84
CA GLN A 113 -14.80 -17.16 -8.53
C GLN A 113 -15.18 -16.60 -7.16
N SER A 114 -14.27 -16.64 -6.18
CA SER A 114 -14.44 -16.06 -4.84
C SER A 114 -14.26 -14.54 -4.81
N GLY A 115 -13.90 -13.91 -5.93
CA GLY A 115 -13.70 -12.47 -6.03
C GLY A 115 -12.34 -11.93 -5.66
N GLN A 116 -11.36 -12.79 -5.45
CA GLN A 116 -10.00 -12.38 -5.17
C GLN A 116 -9.30 -12.01 -6.48
N LEU A 117 -8.59 -10.89 -6.48
CA LEU A 117 -7.84 -10.44 -7.64
C LEU A 117 -6.67 -11.40 -7.91
N LEU A 118 -6.64 -12.03 -9.07
CA LEU A 118 -5.58 -12.96 -9.47
C LEU A 118 -4.46 -12.27 -10.25
N THR A 119 -4.82 -11.37 -11.16
CA THR A 119 -3.88 -10.79 -12.12
C THR A 119 -4.21 -9.34 -12.40
N ILE A 120 -3.16 -8.51 -12.43
CA ILE A 120 -3.19 -7.14 -12.93
C ILE A 120 -2.39 -7.13 -14.22
N ASN A 121 -3.01 -6.85 -15.36
CA ASN A 121 -2.30 -6.71 -16.62
C ASN A 121 -2.03 -5.24 -16.89
N GLN A 122 -0.78 -4.86 -17.07
CA GLN A 122 -0.43 -3.52 -17.54
C GLN A 122 -0.40 -3.53 -19.07
N VAL A 123 -1.02 -2.51 -19.66
CA VAL A 123 -1.29 -2.43 -21.09
C VAL A 123 -0.72 -1.13 -21.64
N SER A 124 -0.15 -1.20 -22.83
CA SER A 124 0.32 -0.04 -23.58
C SER A 124 -0.88 0.82 -23.98
N PRO A 125 -0.93 2.09 -23.54
CA PRO A 125 -2.02 3.00 -23.89
C PRO A 125 -2.17 3.25 -25.39
N THR A 126 -1.08 3.10 -26.16
CA THR A 126 -1.02 3.41 -27.59
C THR A 126 -1.25 2.20 -28.48
N THR A 127 -0.80 1.00 -28.06
CA THR A 127 -0.87 -0.21 -28.88
C THR A 127 -1.90 -1.23 -28.39
N GLY A 128 -2.38 -1.08 -27.14
CA GLY A 128 -3.22 -2.09 -26.48
C GLY A 128 -2.47 -3.37 -26.12
N GLU A 129 -1.16 -3.44 -26.36
CA GLU A 129 -0.36 -4.61 -26.06
C GLU A 129 -0.10 -4.74 -24.55
N LYS A 130 -0.16 -5.96 -24.03
CA LYS A 130 0.23 -6.26 -22.65
C LYS A 130 1.74 -6.07 -22.45
N LEU A 131 2.12 -5.18 -21.53
CA LEU A 131 3.51 -4.82 -21.21
C LEU A 131 4.08 -5.63 -20.04
N SER A 132 3.23 -5.93 -19.06
CA SER A 132 3.57 -6.74 -17.88
C SER A 132 2.30 -7.32 -17.29
N TYR A 133 2.47 -8.20 -16.30
CA TYR A 133 1.41 -8.50 -15.36
C TYR A 133 1.96 -8.81 -13.98
N ASP A 134 1.15 -8.52 -12.98
CA ASP A 134 1.39 -8.92 -11.61
C ASP A 134 0.41 -10.06 -11.27
N SER A 135 0.89 -11.12 -10.63
CA SER A 135 0.08 -12.24 -10.17
C SER A 135 0.02 -12.26 -8.65
N LEU A 136 -1.18 -12.26 -8.10
CA LEU A 136 -1.42 -12.14 -6.66
C LEU A 136 -1.73 -13.52 -6.06
N VAL A 137 -1.12 -13.80 -4.92
CA VAL A 137 -1.26 -15.06 -4.19
C VAL A 137 -1.77 -14.76 -2.80
N TYR A 138 -2.79 -15.52 -2.38
CA TYR A 138 -3.42 -15.37 -1.09
C TYR A 138 -3.18 -16.61 -0.22
N ALA A 139 -3.09 -16.41 1.08
CA ALA A 139 -2.93 -17.45 2.07
C ALA A 139 -3.80 -17.13 3.30
N GLY A 140 -4.16 -18.17 4.06
CA GLY A 140 -4.99 -18.05 5.26
C GLY A 140 -5.95 -19.22 5.41
N GLU A 141 -6.85 -19.10 6.38
CA GLU A 141 -7.93 -20.06 6.64
C GLU A 141 -9.17 -19.73 5.81
N THR A 142 -10.12 -20.66 5.71
CA THR A 142 -11.29 -20.57 4.83
C THR A 142 -12.13 -19.29 5.04
N ASP A 143 -12.16 -18.77 6.26
CA ASP A 143 -12.88 -17.56 6.67
C ASP A 143 -12.03 -16.28 6.54
N LYS A 144 -10.72 -16.40 6.36
CA LYS A 144 -9.79 -15.26 6.35
C LYS A 144 -8.61 -15.50 5.42
N VAL A 145 -8.83 -15.25 4.13
CA VAL A 145 -7.82 -15.39 3.08
C VAL A 145 -7.28 -14.01 2.69
N LEU A 146 -6.01 -13.73 3.01
CA LEU A 146 -5.37 -12.44 2.81
C LEU A 146 -4.27 -12.50 1.76
N LEU A 147 -3.97 -11.35 1.14
CA LEU A 147 -2.86 -11.23 0.20
C LEU A 147 -1.55 -11.56 0.91
N SER A 148 -0.80 -12.52 0.35
CA SER A 148 0.43 -13.07 0.92
C SER A 148 1.65 -12.77 0.04
N ALA A 149 1.49 -12.76 -1.28
CA ALA A 149 2.56 -12.44 -2.20
C ALA A 149 2.06 -11.86 -3.52
N ILE A 150 2.93 -11.11 -4.20
CA ILE A 150 2.73 -10.59 -5.55
C ILE A 150 3.95 -10.96 -6.39
N TYR A 151 3.72 -11.59 -7.53
CA TYR A 151 4.77 -11.91 -8.51
C TYR A 151 4.72 -10.88 -9.64
N HIS A 152 5.79 -10.12 -9.79
CA HIS A 152 5.92 -9.10 -10.81
C HIS A 152 6.58 -9.68 -12.05
N SER A 153 5.89 -9.57 -13.18
CA SER A 153 6.39 -10.05 -14.46
C SER A 153 6.73 -8.89 -15.38
N ARG A 154 7.61 -9.13 -16.34
CA ARG A 154 7.90 -8.20 -17.43
C ARG A 154 7.99 -8.97 -18.73
N LYS A 155 7.66 -8.29 -19.82
CA LYS A 155 7.81 -8.84 -21.16
C LYS A 155 9.29 -9.11 -21.47
N THR A 156 9.59 -10.30 -22.00
CA THR A 156 10.95 -10.73 -22.41
C THR A 156 11.03 -11.11 -23.89
N GLY A 157 9.90 -11.13 -24.58
CA GLY A 157 9.79 -11.35 -26.02
C GLY A 157 8.37 -11.03 -26.49
N PRO A 158 8.06 -11.13 -27.79
CA PRO A 158 6.76 -10.70 -28.35
C PRO A 158 5.53 -11.26 -27.63
N SER A 159 5.60 -12.49 -27.11
CA SER A 159 4.52 -13.11 -26.34
C SER A 159 5.03 -13.83 -25.09
N ALA A 160 6.24 -13.48 -24.62
CA ALA A 160 6.88 -14.12 -23.49
C ALA A 160 7.01 -13.15 -22.31
N PHE A 161 6.76 -13.65 -21.12
CA PHE A 161 6.92 -12.94 -19.86
C PHE A 161 7.77 -13.75 -18.90
N SER A 162 8.57 -13.07 -18.09
CA SER A 162 9.28 -13.69 -16.97
C SER A 162 9.04 -12.91 -15.68
N PHE A 163 8.93 -13.61 -14.57
CA PHE A 163 8.96 -12.97 -13.26
C PHE A 163 10.35 -12.44 -12.96
N TYR A 164 10.41 -11.19 -12.48
CA TYR A 164 11.66 -10.50 -12.13
C TYR A 164 11.71 -10.10 -10.65
N SER A 165 10.56 -10.07 -9.97
CA SER A 165 10.47 -9.76 -8.55
C SER A 165 9.27 -10.48 -7.93
N LYS A 166 9.38 -10.77 -6.64
CA LYS A 166 8.29 -11.25 -5.79
C LYS A 166 8.24 -10.41 -4.53
N ASP A 167 7.11 -9.78 -4.27
CA ASP A 167 6.81 -9.15 -2.98
C ASP A 167 6.12 -10.17 -2.08
N VAL A 168 6.58 -10.31 -0.83
CA VAL A 168 5.94 -11.11 0.22
C VAL A 168 5.50 -10.16 1.34
N VAL A 169 4.26 -10.34 1.79
CA VAL A 169 3.61 -9.50 2.78
C VAL A 169 3.55 -10.23 4.12
N VAL A 170 4.04 -9.58 5.18
CA VAL A 170 3.94 -10.08 6.57
C VAL A 170 2.94 -9.23 7.33
N ARG A 171 2.04 -9.88 8.06
CA ARG A 171 0.98 -9.21 8.83
C ARG A 171 1.08 -9.48 10.33
N ASP A 172 0.59 -8.54 11.13
CA ASP A 172 0.35 -8.74 12.56
C ASP A 172 -1.01 -9.42 12.83
N ASN A 173 -1.37 -9.60 14.10
CA ASN A 173 -2.64 -10.20 14.52
C ASN A 173 -3.87 -9.28 14.32
N LYS A 174 -3.64 -8.00 14.00
CA LYS A 174 -4.67 -7.03 13.60
C LYS A 174 -4.79 -6.93 12.07
N ASP A 175 -4.11 -7.80 11.33
CA ASP A 175 -4.01 -7.83 9.87
C ASP A 175 -3.34 -6.61 9.24
N ASN A 176 -2.54 -5.85 9.99
CA ASN A 176 -1.71 -4.80 9.41
C ASN A 176 -0.50 -5.42 8.72
N VAL A 177 -0.17 -4.95 7.53
CA VAL A 177 1.10 -5.26 6.84
C VAL A 177 2.27 -4.65 7.60
N ILE A 178 2.96 -5.42 8.42
CA ILE A 178 4.10 -4.95 9.21
C ILE A 178 5.43 -5.03 8.46
N ALA A 179 5.50 -5.84 7.40
CA ALA A 179 6.67 -5.87 6.52
C ALA A 179 6.31 -6.28 5.10
N ARG A 180 7.11 -5.78 4.14
CA ARG A 180 7.17 -6.25 2.76
C ARG A 180 8.58 -6.70 2.43
N HIS A 181 8.74 -7.91 1.93
CA HIS A 181 10.01 -8.44 1.43
C HIS A 181 9.97 -8.50 -0.09
N MET A 182 10.84 -7.74 -0.76
CA MET A 182 11.00 -7.77 -2.21
C MET A 182 12.18 -8.65 -2.56
N LEU A 183 11.90 -9.81 -3.15
CA LEU A 183 12.86 -10.81 -3.59
C LEU A 183 13.08 -10.69 -5.09
N ALA A 184 14.32 -10.45 -5.52
CA ALA A 184 14.61 -10.46 -6.95
C ALA A 184 14.51 -11.90 -7.51
N MET A 185 14.01 -12.03 -8.74
CA MET A 185 13.86 -13.33 -9.40
C MET A 185 14.69 -13.40 -10.69
N ALA A 186 15.31 -14.56 -10.92
CA ALA A 186 16.05 -14.88 -12.13
C ALA A 186 15.76 -16.33 -12.57
N GLY A 187 15.48 -16.52 -13.86
CA GLY A 187 15.18 -17.86 -14.39
C GLY A 187 13.97 -18.55 -13.72
N GLY A 188 13.00 -17.76 -13.24
CA GLY A 188 11.82 -18.27 -12.53
C GLY A 188 12.07 -18.70 -11.08
N ARG A 189 13.23 -18.38 -10.51
CA ARG A 189 13.58 -18.70 -9.12
C ARG A 189 13.93 -17.42 -8.35
N GLU A 190 13.68 -17.45 -7.05
CA GLU A 190 14.14 -16.41 -6.12
C GLU A 190 15.68 -16.40 -6.07
N THR A 191 16.24 -15.22 -5.92
CA THR A 191 17.67 -15.01 -5.70
C THR A 191 17.92 -14.62 -4.24
N ASP A 192 19.18 -14.58 -3.83
CA ASP A 192 19.56 -14.13 -2.49
C ASP A 192 19.46 -12.61 -2.28
N THR A 193 19.07 -11.85 -3.33
CA THR A 193 18.88 -10.39 -3.21
C THR A 193 17.51 -10.08 -2.62
N LEU A 194 17.53 -9.51 -1.42
CA LEU A 194 16.36 -9.14 -0.66
C LEU A 194 16.41 -7.65 -0.32
N SER A 195 15.32 -6.95 -0.57
CA SER A 195 15.04 -5.66 0.08
C SER A 195 13.85 -5.83 1.01
N THR A 196 13.88 -5.17 2.17
CA THR A 196 12.77 -5.23 3.15
C THR A 196 12.28 -3.84 3.48
N THR A 197 10.96 -3.67 3.52
CA THR A 197 10.33 -2.49 4.13
C THR A 197 9.58 -2.94 5.38
N VAL A 198 9.76 -2.23 6.49
CA VAL A 198 9.06 -2.46 7.76
C VAL A 198 8.17 -1.27 8.06
N TYR A 199 6.98 -1.52 8.57
CA TYR A 199 5.97 -0.51 8.84
C TYR A 199 5.51 -0.55 10.29
N THR A 200 5.30 0.63 10.87
CA THR A 200 4.56 0.81 12.12
C THR A 200 3.35 1.70 11.89
N TYR A 201 2.30 1.51 12.69
CA TYR A 201 1.01 2.15 12.50
C TYR A 201 0.60 2.93 13.74
N ASP A 202 -0.20 3.97 13.52
CA ASP A 202 -1.07 4.52 14.56
C ASP A 202 -2.33 3.64 14.68
N ASP A 203 -2.92 3.58 15.87
CA ASP A 203 -4.20 2.91 16.12
C ASP A 203 -5.41 3.83 15.83
N ALA A 204 -5.16 5.05 15.32
CA ALA A 204 -6.20 5.99 14.90
C ALA A 204 -7.00 5.52 13.66
N LYS A 205 -8.11 6.22 13.38
CA LYS A 205 -8.92 5.96 12.18
C LYS A 205 -8.06 6.08 10.92
N ALA A 206 -8.34 5.19 9.98
CA ALA A 206 -7.72 5.19 8.68
C ALA A 206 -7.86 6.56 7.98
N MET A 207 -6.79 7.03 7.35
CA MET A 207 -6.76 8.26 6.55
C MET A 207 -7.79 8.23 5.41
N MET A 208 -8.12 7.03 4.96
CA MET A 208 -9.00 6.78 3.84
C MET A 208 -9.97 5.68 4.24
N HIS A 209 -11.17 5.66 3.66
CA HIS A 209 -11.93 4.42 3.59
C HIS A 209 -11.03 3.33 2.96
N GLN A 210 -11.29 2.07 3.25
CA GLN A 210 -10.58 0.94 2.66
C GLN A 210 -11.38 0.42 1.45
N PRO A 211 -11.56 1.14 0.33
CA PRO A 211 -11.96 0.43 -0.86
C PRO A 211 -10.79 -0.50 -1.18
N GLY A 212 -11.05 -1.81 -1.13
CA GLY A 212 -10.06 -2.87 -1.29
C GLY A 212 -9.33 -2.89 -2.65
N GLY A 213 -9.38 -1.79 -3.40
CA GLY A 213 -8.71 -1.57 -4.67
C GLY A 213 -7.72 -0.41 -4.69
N LEU A 214 -7.52 0.37 -3.62
CA LEU A 214 -6.57 1.50 -3.67
C LEU A 214 -5.13 1.04 -3.93
N TYR A 215 -4.69 -0.04 -3.27
CA TYR A 215 -3.34 -0.57 -3.45
C TYR A 215 -3.09 -1.03 -4.90
N LEU A 216 -4.13 -1.17 -5.72
CA LEU A 216 -4.03 -1.54 -7.13
C LEU A 216 -3.50 -0.41 -8.02
N PHE A 217 -3.63 0.84 -7.59
CA PHE A 217 -3.10 1.99 -8.33
C PHE A 217 -1.60 2.19 -8.13
N ASP A 218 -1.09 1.75 -6.97
CA ASP A 218 0.32 1.79 -6.61
C ASP A 218 0.63 0.58 -5.71
N LEU A 219 0.96 -0.56 -6.31
CA LEU A 219 1.26 -1.77 -5.54
C LEU A 219 2.49 -1.60 -4.66
N LYS A 220 3.44 -0.77 -5.08
CA LYS A 220 4.72 -0.62 -4.41
C LYS A 220 4.58 0.19 -3.14
N ASP A 221 3.93 1.35 -3.21
CA ASP A 221 3.84 2.26 -2.06
C ASP A 221 2.44 2.18 -1.38
N GLY A 222 1.44 1.66 -2.09
CA GLY A 222 0.07 1.49 -1.63
C GLY A 222 -0.24 0.15 -0.95
N ILE A 223 0.71 -0.80 -0.83
CA ILE A 223 0.46 -2.09 -0.16
C ILE A 223 -0.02 -1.93 1.29
N THR A 224 0.43 -0.86 1.96
CA THR A 224 0.02 -0.49 3.32
C THR A 224 -1.45 -0.08 3.40
N TRP A 225 -2.09 0.25 2.27
CA TRP A 225 -3.52 0.51 2.21
C TRP A 225 -4.37 -0.77 2.31
N SER A 226 -3.73 -1.95 2.24
CA SER A 226 -4.37 -3.24 2.55
C SER A 226 -4.34 -3.61 4.05
N SER A 227 -3.78 -2.74 4.90
CA SER A 227 -3.77 -2.89 6.36
C SER A 227 -5.08 -2.40 6.98
N VAL A 228 -5.47 -2.97 8.13
CA VAL A 228 -6.65 -2.52 8.88
C VAL A 228 -6.47 -1.07 9.35
N ASN A 229 -5.29 -0.76 9.87
CA ASN A 229 -4.85 0.60 10.15
C ASN A 229 -3.96 1.06 8.99
N ASN A 230 -4.16 2.28 8.48
CA ASN A 230 -3.34 2.84 7.41
C ASN A 230 -2.63 4.19 7.70
N PRO A 231 -2.75 4.84 8.88
CA PRO A 231 -1.79 5.89 9.25
C PRO A 231 -0.44 5.26 9.61
N VAL A 232 0.47 5.17 8.64
CA VAL A 232 1.84 4.63 8.83
C VAL A 232 2.68 5.67 9.60
N THR A 233 3.06 5.38 10.84
CA THR A 233 3.88 6.27 11.68
C THR A 233 5.36 6.17 11.36
N GLU A 234 5.83 5.00 10.92
CA GLU A 234 7.19 4.82 10.44
C GLU A 234 7.22 3.80 9.31
N GLU A 235 8.03 4.09 8.31
CA GLU A 235 8.44 3.16 7.26
C GLU A 235 9.96 3.13 7.24
N THR A 236 10.56 1.94 7.39
CA THR A 236 12.01 1.75 7.22
C THR A 236 12.28 0.78 6.07
N TYR A 237 12.90 1.29 5.03
CA TYR A 237 13.33 0.54 3.85
C TYR A 237 14.82 0.20 3.93
N TYR A 238 15.10 -1.10 3.87
CA TYR A 238 16.40 -1.75 3.78
C TYR A 238 16.59 -2.25 2.35
N PRO A 239 17.07 -1.42 1.40
CA PRO A 239 17.53 -1.90 0.11
C PRO A 239 18.70 -2.88 0.26
N ALA A 240 18.93 -3.71 -0.75
CA ALA A 240 20.18 -4.48 -0.82
C ALA A 240 21.41 -3.54 -0.77
N GLY A 241 22.32 -3.78 0.19
CA GLY A 241 23.52 -2.97 0.45
C GLY A 241 23.48 -2.21 1.78
N ASP A 242 24.36 -1.22 1.93
CA ASP A 242 24.57 -0.50 3.20
C ASP A 242 23.70 0.77 3.34
N SER A 243 22.57 0.83 2.65
CA SER A 243 21.65 1.97 2.70
C SER A 243 20.42 1.64 3.54
N VAL A 244 19.94 2.60 4.32
CA VAL A 244 18.68 2.53 5.06
C VAL A 244 17.95 3.84 4.86
N VAL A 245 16.68 3.77 4.46
CA VAL A 245 15.80 4.93 4.36
C VAL A 245 14.71 4.81 5.40
N THR A 246 14.62 5.76 6.32
CA THR A 246 13.55 5.82 7.32
C THR A 246 12.68 7.04 7.02
N ILE A 247 11.36 6.82 6.99
CA ILE A 247 10.34 7.84 6.88
C ILE A 247 9.51 7.79 8.16
N THR A 248 9.55 8.85 8.95
CA THR A 248 8.72 9.00 10.16
C THR A 248 7.61 10.00 9.88
N ASN A 249 6.37 9.65 10.18
CA ASN A 249 5.21 10.53 10.08
C ASN A 249 4.65 10.80 11.49
N VAL A 250 4.47 12.07 11.82
CA VAL A 250 3.76 12.52 13.02
C VAL A 250 2.45 13.15 12.59
N TYR A 251 1.34 12.55 13.04
CA TYR A 251 0.00 12.97 12.68
C TYR A 251 -0.60 13.92 13.73
N THR A 252 -1.38 14.89 13.26
CA THR A 252 -2.38 15.57 14.08
C THR A 252 -3.76 15.20 13.55
N TYR A 253 -4.77 15.23 14.42
CA TYR A 253 -6.12 14.77 14.09
C TYR A 253 -7.14 15.89 14.25
N ASP A 254 -8.22 15.82 13.47
CA ASP A 254 -9.39 16.67 13.68
C ASP A 254 -10.29 16.15 14.84
N SER A 255 -11.44 16.79 15.02
CA SER A 255 -12.43 16.40 16.04
C SER A 255 -12.97 14.99 15.86
N ASP A 256 -13.04 14.52 14.62
CA ASP A 256 -13.64 13.23 14.23
C ASP A 256 -12.61 12.09 14.22
N LYS A 257 -11.38 12.41 14.62
CA LYS A 257 -10.20 11.52 14.70
C LYS A 257 -9.64 11.11 13.34
N TYR A 258 -9.88 11.89 12.29
CA TYR A 258 -9.17 11.72 11.02
C TYR A 258 -7.87 12.52 11.01
N PRO A 259 -6.79 11.99 10.41
CA PRO A 259 -5.54 12.74 10.22
C PRO A 259 -5.76 14.05 9.45
N SER A 260 -5.44 15.19 10.06
CA SER A 260 -5.62 16.52 9.49
C SER A 260 -4.30 17.19 9.06
N LYS A 261 -3.19 16.85 9.71
CA LYS A 261 -1.85 17.27 9.31
C LYS A 261 -0.85 16.15 9.51
N ILE A 262 0.21 16.18 8.70
CA ILE A 262 1.29 15.19 8.74
C ILE A 262 2.61 15.96 8.72
N ARG A 263 3.46 15.72 9.71
CA ARG A 263 4.87 16.08 9.63
C ARG A 263 5.65 14.82 9.27
N ARG A 264 6.21 14.80 8.07
CA ARG A 264 7.07 13.71 7.60
C ARG A 264 8.52 14.10 7.74
N THR A 265 9.35 13.19 8.20
CA THR A 265 10.81 13.30 8.14
C THR A 265 11.34 12.09 7.40
N ARG A 266 12.08 12.33 6.31
CA ARG A 266 12.78 11.29 5.55
C ARG A 266 14.27 11.40 5.84
N LYS A 267 14.86 10.32 6.31
CA LYS A 267 16.28 10.19 6.62
C LYS A 267 16.87 9.04 5.79
N THR A 268 18.04 9.27 5.20
CA THR A 268 18.81 8.23 4.52
C THR A 268 20.17 8.10 5.17
N ILE A 269 20.52 6.88 5.56
CA ILE A 269 21.83 6.50 6.06
C ILE A 269 22.49 5.64 4.98
N TYR A 270 23.76 5.91 4.65
CA TYR A 270 24.58 5.07 3.79
C TYR A 270 25.90 4.76 4.51
N ALA A 271 26.24 3.47 4.65
CA ALA A 271 27.44 3.02 5.35
C ALA A 271 27.59 3.65 6.76
N GLY A 272 26.47 3.77 7.48
CA GLY A 272 26.41 4.36 8.83
C GLY A 272 26.42 5.89 8.88
N VAL A 273 26.52 6.58 7.74
CA VAL A 273 26.55 8.05 7.67
C VAL A 273 25.21 8.60 7.18
N GLU A 274 24.68 9.61 7.85
CA GLU A 274 23.50 10.35 7.38
C GLU A 274 23.88 11.15 6.13
N VAL A 275 23.29 10.80 4.98
CA VAL A 275 23.55 11.45 3.69
C VAL A 275 22.39 12.34 3.24
N TYR A 276 21.23 12.21 3.88
CA TYR A 276 20.06 13.00 3.58
C TYR A 276 19.10 13.03 4.77
N ASN A 277 18.53 14.20 5.04
CA ASN A 277 17.53 14.40 6.08
C ASN A 277 16.65 15.61 5.69
N GLN A 278 15.40 15.34 5.37
CA GLN A 278 14.43 16.36 4.99
C GLN A 278 13.16 16.19 5.79
N SER A 279 12.60 17.31 6.24
CA SER A 279 11.25 17.34 6.80
C SER A 279 10.29 18.07 5.88
N SER A 280 9.08 17.54 5.77
CA SER A 280 7.98 18.08 4.99
C SER A 280 6.73 18.13 5.85
N LYS A 281 5.85 19.09 5.59
CA LYS A 281 4.55 19.20 6.23
C LYS A 281 3.47 19.02 5.18
N TYR A 282 2.40 18.35 5.56
CA TYR A 282 1.23 18.13 4.71
C TYR A 282 -0.01 18.50 5.50
N ALA A 283 -1.00 19.04 4.80
CA ALA A 283 -2.36 19.16 5.31
C ALA A 283 -3.26 18.16 4.58
N VAL A 284 -4.20 17.58 5.32
CA VAL A 284 -5.19 16.66 4.79
C VAL A 284 -6.56 17.28 5.03
N LYS A 285 -7.34 17.40 3.96
CA LYS A 285 -8.70 17.91 4.03
C LYS A 285 -9.66 16.84 3.57
N TYR A 286 -10.77 16.73 4.29
CA TYR A 286 -11.87 15.84 3.97
C TYR A 286 -13.09 16.65 3.56
N GLN A 287 -13.75 16.23 2.50
CA GLN A 287 -15.00 16.81 2.04
C GLN A 287 -16.01 15.68 1.84
N ASN A 288 -17.20 15.81 2.43
CA ASN A 288 -18.30 14.92 2.14
C ASN A 288 -18.78 15.18 0.70
N LEU A 289 -19.01 14.10 -0.03
CA LEU A 289 -19.54 14.13 -1.38
C LEU A 289 -21.05 13.89 -1.31
N ASP A 290 -21.82 14.84 -1.84
CA ASP A 290 -23.28 14.78 -1.96
C ASP A 290 -23.73 13.75 -3.00
#